data_AF-A0A3D1TWC0-F1
#
_entry.id   AF-A0A3D1TWC0-F1
#
_cell.length_a   1.000
_cell.length_b   1.000
_cell.length_c   1.000
_cell.angle_alpha   90.00
_cell.angle_beta   90.00
_cell.angle_gamma   90.00
#
_symmetry.space_group_name_H-M   'P 1'
#
loop_
_entity.id
_entity.type
_entity.pdbx_description
1 polymer ?
#
loop_
_entity_poly.entity_id
_entity_poly.type
_entity_poly.pdbx_seq_one_letter_code
_entity_poly.pdbx_strand_id
1 'polypeptide(L)'
;MTSGLEKFFIRNARPIPFLAGRFELASRVWLLIAPVLLFCMVILASRPELMGRFTASIWEKIGGWAAVVVMVLADIAFVYGLVGNR
;
A
#
# COMPACT_ATOMS: atom_id res chain seq x y z
N MET A 1 -35.56 14.87 -9.49
CA MET A 1 -36.24 14.08 -8.44
C MET A 1 -35.24 13.14 -7.81
N THR A 2 -34.46 13.58 -6.83
CA THR A 2 -33.59 12.68 -6.05
C THR A 2 -34.48 11.98 -5.03
N SER A 3 -34.60 10.67 -5.18
CA SER A 3 -35.48 9.82 -4.41
C SER A 3 -35.09 9.87 -2.92
N GLY A 4 -36.08 9.86 -2.03
CA GLY A 4 -35.87 10.02 -0.57
C GLY A 4 -34.89 9.02 0.06
N LEU A 5 -34.53 7.97 -0.68
CA LEU A 5 -33.56 6.93 -0.34
C LEU A 5 -32.12 7.46 -0.33
N GLU A 6 -31.72 8.33 -1.27
CA GLU A 6 -30.41 9.00 -1.23
C GLU A 6 -30.27 9.90 0.01
N LYS A 7 -31.33 10.64 0.36
CA LYS A 7 -31.33 11.53 1.53
C LYS A 7 -31.28 10.76 2.84
N PHE A 8 -31.80 9.53 2.88
CA PHE A 8 -31.71 8.64 4.04
C PHE A 8 -30.32 8.01 4.16
N PHE A 9 -29.73 7.60 3.05
CA PHE A 9 -28.38 7.03 3.02
C PHE A 9 -27.31 8.05 3.42
N ILE A 10 -27.41 9.30 2.93
CA ILE A 10 -26.49 10.39 3.30
C ILE A 10 -26.66 10.78 4.79
N ARG A 11 -27.89 10.73 5.33
CA ARG A 11 -28.12 11.02 6.76
C ARG A 11 -27.65 9.91 7.71
N ASN A 12 -27.63 8.66 7.24
CA ASN A 12 -27.31 7.51 8.08
C ASN A 12 -25.90 6.96 7.87
N ALA A 13 -25.12 7.53 6.94
CA ALA A 13 -23.68 7.32 6.81
C ALA A 13 -22.92 7.99 7.97
N ARG A 14 -23.19 7.57 9.20
CA ARG A 14 -22.32 7.93 10.34
C ARG A 14 -21.06 7.08 10.24
N PRO A 15 -19.86 7.68 10.18
CA PRO A 15 -18.62 6.94 10.23
C PRO A 15 -18.61 6.17 11.55
N ILE A 16 -18.51 4.85 11.49
CA ILE A 16 -18.46 3.98 12.66
C ILE A 16 -17.05 4.20 13.26
N PRO A 17 -16.90 4.94 14.38
CA PRO A 17 -15.60 5.39 14.85
C PRO A 17 -14.69 4.21 15.27
N PHE A 18 -15.28 3.09 15.65
CA PHE A 18 -14.57 1.85 15.98
C PHE A 18 -13.80 1.26 14.79
N LEU A 19 -14.34 1.37 13.57
CA LEU A 19 -13.66 0.87 12.37
C LEU A 19 -12.56 1.83 11.91
N ALA A 20 -12.73 3.14 12.08
CA ALA A 20 -11.75 4.15 11.67
C ALA A 20 -10.42 4.00 12.41
N GLY A 21 -10.42 3.84 13.74
CA GLY A 21 -9.19 3.67 14.52
C GLY A 21 -8.44 2.36 14.22
N ARG A 22 -9.18 1.28 13.93
CA ARG A 22 -8.57 0.01 13.47
C ARG A 22 -8.00 0.12 12.06
N PHE A 23 -8.62 0.93 11.20
CA PHE A 23 -8.15 1.17 9.84
C PHE A 23 -6.83 1.95 9.83
N GLU A 24 -6.65 2.93 10.72
CA GLU A 24 -5.39 3.67 10.86
C GLU A 24 -4.24 2.81 11.38
N LEU A 25 -4.49 1.94 12.36
CA LEU A 25 -3.47 1.00 12.83
C LEU A 25 -3.13 -0.02 11.75
N ALA A 26 -4.13 -0.55 11.06
CA ALA A 26 -3.93 -1.46 9.95
C ALA A 26 -3.13 -0.80 8.82
N SER A 27 -3.44 0.43 8.42
CA SER A 27 -2.75 1.14 7.34
C SER A 27 -1.30 1.48 7.70
N ARG A 28 -1.02 1.86 8.94
CA ARG A 28 0.35 2.10 9.44
C ARG A 28 1.20 0.83 9.39
N VAL A 29 0.64 -0.31 9.80
CA VAL A 29 1.31 -1.61 9.73
C VAL A 29 1.50 -2.03 8.27
N TRP A 30 0.50 -1.75 7.43
CA TRP A 30 0.56 -2.07 6.00
C TRP A 30 1.65 -1.30 5.27
N LEU A 31 1.90 -0.04 5.64
CA LEU A 31 2.99 0.76 5.09
C LEU A 31 4.35 0.09 5.28
N LEU A 32 4.62 -0.45 6.47
CA LEU A 32 5.90 -1.10 6.80
C LEU A 32 6.07 -2.48 6.13
N ILE A 33 4.96 -3.21 5.92
CA ILE A 33 4.98 -4.56 5.33
C ILE A 33 5.03 -4.51 3.80
N ALA A 34 4.37 -3.52 3.20
CA ALA A 34 4.27 -3.36 1.75
C ALA A 34 5.62 -3.40 0.99
N PRO A 35 6.70 -2.71 1.41
CA PRO A 35 7.97 -2.74 0.69
C PRO A 35 8.61 -4.13 0.69
N VAL A 36 8.47 -4.89 1.79
CA VAL A 36 8.98 -6.27 1.90
C VAL A 36 8.22 -7.18 0.94
N LEU A 37 6.90 -7.03 0.85
CA LEU A 37 6.09 -7.80 -0.10
C LEU A 37 6.45 -7.47 -1.55
N LEU A 38 6.59 -6.18 -1.86
CA LEU A 38 6.96 -5.71 -3.20
C LEU A 38 8.33 -6.25 -3.60
N PHE A 39 9.31 -6.22 -2.71
CA PHE A 39 10.64 -6.77 -2.93
C PHE A 39 10.58 -8.27 -3.23
N CYS A 40 9.85 -9.05 -2.44
CA CYS A 40 9.63 -10.47 -2.71
C CYS A 40 8.96 -10.69 -4.07
N MET A 41 7.94 -9.90 -4.40
CA MET A 41 7.25 -9.98 -5.69
C MET A 41 8.18 -9.69 -6.86
N VAL A 42 9.02 -8.67 -6.77
CA VAL A 42 9.99 -8.30 -7.81
C VAL A 42 11.02 -9.43 -8.00
N ILE A 43 11.48 -10.06 -6.91
CA ILE A 43 12.39 -11.21 -6.98
C ILE A 43 11.71 -12.41 -7.64
N LEU A 44 10.51 -12.77 -7.19
CA LEU A 44 9.71 -13.86 -7.74
C LEU A 44 9.44 -13.65 -9.24
N ALA A 45 9.01 -12.44 -9.61
CA ALA A 45 8.74 -12.08 -10.99
C ALA A 45 10.01 -12.02 -11.85
N SER A 46 11.17 -11.85 -11.21
CA SER A 46 12.46 -11.83 -11.89
C SER A 46 13.04 -13.20 -12.19
N ARG A 47 12.50 -14.27 -11.60
CA ARG A 47 13.01 -15.64 -11.76
C ARG A 47 12.33 -16.35 -12.93
N PRO A 48 13.08 -16.65 -14.01
CA PRO A 48 12.54 -17.40 -15.14
C PRO A 48 12.15 -18.83 -14.80
N GLU A 49 12.72 -19.38 -13.73
CA GLU A 49 12.38 -20.69 -13.16
C GLU A 49 10.93 -20.77 -12.66
N LEU A 50 10.35 -19.65 -12.21
CA LEU A 50 9.02 -19.58 -11.59
C LEU A 50 7.97 -19.01 -12.54
N MET A 51 8.33 -18.04 -13.38
CA MET A 51 7.42 -17.38 -14.32
C MET A 51 7.46 -17.93 -15.75
N GLY A 52 8.48 -18.73 -16.11
CA GLY A 52 8.64 -19.27 -17.46
C GLY A 52 8.67 -18.16 -18.52
N ARG A 53 7.75 -18.21 -19.49
CA ARG A 53 7.70 -17.28 -20.62
C ARG A 53 7.16 -15.88 -20.26
N PHE A 54 6.62 -15.69 -19.06
CA PHE A 54 6.12 -14.41 -18.55
C PHE A 54 7.10 -13.71 -17.61
N THR A 55 8.39 -14.08 -17.66
CA THR A 55 9.41 -13.44 -16.85
C THR A 55 9.46 -11.94 -17.13
N ALA A 56 9.51 -11.14 -16.06
CA ALA A 56 9.59 -9.70 -16.16
C ALA A 56 10.74 -9.26 -17.09
N SER A 57 10.41 -8.39 -18.04
CA SER A 57 11.36 -7.71 -18.93
C SER A 57 12.38 -6.93 -18.11
N ILE A 58 13.57 -6.70 -18.68
CA ILE A 58 14.61 -5.86 -18.05
C ILE A 58 14.06 -4.49 -17.62
N TRP A 59 13.18 -3.90 -18.43
CA TRP A 59 12.55 -2.61 -18.11
C TRP A 59 11.58 -2.70 -16.94
N GLU A 60 10.82 -3.79 -16.84
CA GLU A 60 9.88 -4.05 -15.73
C GLU A 60 10.62 -4.34 -14.43
N LYS A 61 11.77 -5.04 -14.51
CA LYS A 61 12.66 -5.24 -13.36
C LYS A 61 13.17 -3.91 -12.84
N ILE A 62 13.71 -3.06 -13.72
CA ILE A 62 14.22 -1.73 -13.33
C ILE A 62 13.09 -0.91 -12.69
N GLY A 63 11.89 -0.91 -13.26
CA GLY A 63 10.72 -0.24 -12.69
C GLY A 63 10.33 -0.78 -11.32
N GLY A 64 10.29 -2.10 -11.15
CA GLY A 64 9.99 -2.76 -9.88
C GLY A 64 11.01 -2.43 -8.79
N TRP A 65 12.30 -2.44 -9.12
CA TRP A 65 13.37 -2.04 -8.21
C TRP A 65 13.30 -0.54 -7.86
N ALA A 66 12.99 0.33 -8.81
CA ALA A 66 12.79 1.76 -8.55
C ALA A 66 11.62 1.99 -7.58
N ALA A 67 10.50 1.28 -7.76
CA ALA A 67 9.36 1.34 -6.85
C ALA A 67 9.74 0.92 -5.42
N VAL A 68 10.50 -0.17 -5.27
CA VAL A 68 11.00 -0.63 -3.96
C VAL A 68 11.86 0.45 -3.29
N VAL A 69 12.79 1.06 -4.03
CA VAL A 69 13.68 2.11 -3.49
C VAL A 69 12.88 3.31 -2.99
N VAL A 70 11.89 3.78 -3.77
CA VAL A 70 11.01 4.90 -3.37
C VAL A 70 10.20 4.54 -2.13
N MET A 71 9.67 3.33 -2.06
CA MET A 71 8.88 2.86 -0.91
C MET A 71 9.73 2.84 0.38
N VAL A 72 10.97 2.35 0.30
CA VAL A 72 11.91 2.32 1.42
C VAL A 72 12.30 3.73 1.88
N LEU A 73 12.54 4.64 0.93
CA LEU A 73 12.79 6.06 1.24
C LEU A 73 11.60 6.71 1.96
N ALA A 74 10.37 6.40 1.52
CA ALA A 74 9.16 6.89 2.16
C ALA A 74 9.01 6.37 3.61
N ASP A 75 9.30 5.08 3.83
CA ASP A 75 9.29 4.48 5.16
C ASP A 75 10.33 5.11 6.08
N ILE A 76 11.55 5.34 5.57
CA ILE A 76 12.60 6.02 6.33
C ILE A 76 12.13 7.43 6.72
N ALA A 77 11.58 8.20 5.77
CA ALA A 77 11.05 9.54 6.04
C ALA A 77 9.92 9.52 7.09
N PHE A 78 9.03 8.52 7.03
CA PHE A 78 7.96 8.33 8.01
C PHE A 78 8.51 8.01 9.41
N VAL A 79 9.48 7.11 9.52
CA VAL A 79 10.14 6.78 10.79
C VAL A 79 10.88 7.99 11.36
N TYR A 80 11.60 8.74 10.52
CA TYR A 80 12.24 10.00 10.94
C TYR A 80 11.21 11.02 11.43
N GLY A 81 10.05 11.14 10.77
CA GLY A 81 8.96 12.00 11.23
C GLY A 81 8.35 11.55 12.57
N LEU A 82 8.24 10.24 12.81
CA LEU A 82 7.78 9.69 14.08
C LEU A 82 8.78 9.90 15.23
N VAL A 83 10.08 9.78 14.94
CA VAL A 83 11.15 9.86 15.94
C VAL A 83 11.56 11.31 16.23
N GLY A 84 11.66 12.14 15.18
CA GLY A 84 12.12 13.53 15.26
C GLY A 84 11.05 14.53 15.72
N ASN A 85 9.78 14.14 15.79
CA ASN A 85 8.69 14.98 16.30
C ASN A 85 8.51 14.85 17.83
N ARG A 86 9.62 14.72 18.57
CA ARG A 86 9.70 14.82 20.04
C ARG A 86 10.64 15.95 20.40
#